data_AF-A0A1W9LGK8-F1
#
_entry.id   AF-A0A1W9LGK8-F1
#
_cell.length_a   1.000
_cell.length_b   1.000
_cell.length_c   1.000
_cell.angle_alpha   90.00
_cell.angle_beta   90.00
_cell.angle_gamma   90.00
#
_symmetry.space_group_name_H-M   'P 1'
#
loop_
_entity.id
_entity.type
_entity.pdbx_description
1 polymer ?
#
loop_
_entity_poly.entity_id
_entity_poly.type
_entity_poly.pdbx_seq_one_letter_code
_entity_poly.pdbx_strand_id
1 'polypeptide(L)'
;MKTILVVILLVAIALGAGYLGLPVLIEKETAVLKADVQDLKQKLQKIEEESKIAPLQQDSDIQKVIKTVNAMYPKVVTLEDSFKKSTSSIDETINKQKAMIEEALKKQAETIEKFNKEAEAKILKSMFNALMANIRGHVLKVKVELVAKNIGSAKNELGLIDEAFEKAKTSASEESRKVIEELKGTLKKAKEDIDIDLPAASNRIDLLWHEMSKLLRKA
;
A
#
# COMPACT_ATOMS: atom_id res chain seq x y z
N MET A 1 -0.99 -12.18 5.83
CA MET A 1 -1.70 -11.42 4.78
C MET A 1 -3.09 -10.97 5.20
N LYS A 2 -4.00 -11.88 5.60
CA LYS A 2 -5.37 -11.52 6.03
C LYS A 2 -5.41 -10.50 7.19
N THR A 3 -4.55 -10.66 8.18
CA THR A 3 -4.48 -9.79 9.36
C THR A 3 -4.02 -8.37 9.05
N ILE A 4 -3.11 -8.20 8.07
CA ILE A 4 -2.57 -6.87 7.71
C ILE A 4 -3.60 -6.08 6.89
N LEU A 5 -4.31 -6.76 5.98
CA LEU A 5 -5.42 -6.14 5.23
C LEU A 5 -6.55 -5.69 6.15
N VAL A 6 -6.86 -6.47 7.19
CA VAL A 6 -7.90 -6.11 8.19
C VAL A 6 -7.50 -4.87 8.99
N VAL A 7 -6.24 -4.73 9.37
CA VAL A 7 -5.74 -3.55 10.09
C VAL A 7 -5.79 -2.30 9.19
N ILE A 8 -5.41 -2.40 7.92
CA ILE A 8 -5.48 -1.29 6.97
C ILE A 8 -6.93 -0.86 6.73
N LEU A 9 -7.85 -1.83 6.60
CA LEU A 9 -9.27 -1.56 6.41
C LEU A 9 -9.89 -0.87 7.64
N LEU A 10 -9.53 -1.30 8.85
CA LEU A 10 -9.99 -0.68 10.10
C LEU A 10 -9.49 0.75 10.26
N VAL A 11 -8.23 1.02 9.90
CA VAL A 11 -7.67 2.39 9.93
C VAL A 11 -8.33 3.28 8.88
N ALA A 12 -8.61 2.76 7.68
CA ALA A 12 -9.33 3.51 6.64
C ALA A 12 -10.77 3.84 7.04
N ILE A 13 -11.48 2.91 7.69
CA ILE A 13 -12.84 3.14 8.19
C ILE A 13 -12.83 4.16 9.34
N ALA A 14 -11.87 4.06 10.27
CA ALA A 14 -11.73 5.01 11.38
C ALA A 14 -11.40 6.43 10.90
N LEU A 15 -10.53 6.56 9.88
CA LEU A 15 -10.20 7.85 9.27
C LEU A 15 -11.38 8.42 8.47
N GLY A 16 -12.12 7.59 7.72
CA GLY A 16 -13.31 8.02 6.98
C GLY A 16 -14.44 8.48 7.91
N ALA A 17 -14.69 7.74 8.99
CA ALA A 17 -15.67 8.11 10.01
C ALA A 17 -15.25 9.36 10.80
N GLY A 18 -13.95 9.54 11.10
CA GLY A 18 -13.44 10.73 11.75
C GLY A 18 -13.51 11.98 10.86
N TYR A 19 -13.09 11.86 9.59
CA TYR A 19 -13.01 12.99 8.66
C TYR A 19 -14.38 13.48 8.18
N LEU A 20 -15.38 12.60 8.06
CA LEU A 20 -16.74 12.97 7.66
C LEU A 20 -17.69 13.15 8.85
N GLY A 21 -17.52 12.41 9.93
CA GLY A 21 -18.44 12.44 11.08
C GLY A 21 -18.27 13.66 11.98
N LEU A 22 -17.03 14.10 12.23
CA LEU A 22 -16.75 15.24 13.10
C LEU A 22 -17.26 16.59 12.54
N PRO A 23 -17.02 16.96 11.27
CA PRO A 23 -17.54 18.22 10.73
C PRO A 23 -19.07 18.24 10.65
N VAL A 24 -19.73 17.10 10.34
CA VAL A 24 -21.20 17.02 10.30
C VAL A 24 -21.83 17.14 11.69
N LEU A 25 -21.18 16.63 12.75
CA LEU A 25 -21.63 16.80 14.12
C LEU A 25 -21.43 18.25 14.62
N ILE A 26 -20.30 18.87 14.29
CA ILE A 26 -20.03 20.28 14.62
C ILE A 26 -21.00 21.21 13.87
N GLU A 27 -21.26 20.97 12.58
CA GLU A 27 -22.25 21.75 11.82
C GLU A 27 -23.67 21.58 12.36
N LYS A 28 -24.07 20.38 12.78
CA LYS A 28 -25.40 20.16 13.38
C LYS A 28 -25.59 20.91 14.69
N GLU A 29 -24.61 20.87 15.59
CA GLU A 29 -24.71 21.57 16.88
C GLU A 29 -24.55 23.09 16.72
N THR A 30 -23.69 23.55 15.80
CA THR A 30 -23.54 24.98 15.52
C THR A 30 -24.69 25.56 14.70
N ALA A 31 -25.42 24.76 13.91
CA ALA A 31 -26.60 25.22 13.17
C ALA A 31 -27.76 25.62 14.10
N VAL A 32 -27.98 24.86 15.18
CA VAL A 32 -28.98 25.20 16.21
C VAL A 32 -28.59 26.50 16.90
N LEU A 33 -27.33 26.62 17.32
CA LEU A 33 -26.82 27.83 17.96
C LEU A 33 -26.89 29.06 17.02
N LYS A 34 -26.62 28.87 15.73
CA LYS A 34 -26.69 29.93 14.71
C LYS A 34 -28.13 30.34 14.41
N ALA A 35 -29.07 29.40 14.44
CA ALA A 35 -30.50 29.67 14.32
C ALA A 35 -31.01 30.47 15.54
N ASP A 36 -30.60 30.09 16.76
CA ASP A 36 -30.97 30.83 17.97
C ASP A 36 -30.40 32.25 17.98
N VAL A 37 -29.15 32.45 17.52
CA VAL A 37 -28.54 33.77 17.37
C VAL A 37 -29.24 34.60 16.28
N GLN A 38 -29.67 33.98 15.18
CA GLN A 38 -30.46 34.67 14.15
C GLN A 38 -31.86 35.04 14.62
N ASP A 39 -32.55 34.17 15.35
CA ASP A 39 -33.87 34.44 15.94
C ASP A 39 -33.79 35.56 16.98
N LEU A 40 -32.78 35.54 17.85
CA LEU A 40 -32.49 36.64 18.78
C LEU A 40 -32.21 37.95 18.04
N LYS A 41 -31.44 37.92 16.95
CA LYS A 41 -31.14 39.11 16.14
C LYS A 41 -32.38 39.64 15.43
N GLN A 42 -33.25 38.77 14.94
CA GLN A 42 -34.54 39.15 14.33
C GLN A 42 -35.48 39.78 15.35
N LYS A 43 -35.58 39.20 16.55
CA LYS A 43 -36.36 39.77 17.66
C LYS A 43 -35.83 41.14 18.08
N LEU A 44 -34.51 41.31 18.13
CA LEU A 44 -33.88 42.60 18.43
C LEU A 44 -34.17 43.65 17.35
N GLN A 45 -34.06 43.30 16.06
CA GLN A 45 -34.40 44.19 14.96
C GLN A 45 -35.88 44.58 14.97
N LYS A 46 -36.78 43.64 15.27
CA LYS A 46 -38.21 43.91 15.36
C LYS A 46 -38.54 44.87 16.50
N ILE A 47 -37.90 44.72 17.66
CA ILE A 47 -38.02 45.66 18.79
C ILE A 47 -37.44 47.03 18.42
N GLU A 48 -36.35 47.08 17.65
CA GLU A 48 -35.73 48.32 17.19
C GLU A 48 -36.61 49.07 16.16
N GLU A 49 -37.28 48.35 15.26
CA GLU A 49 -38.25 48.92 14.29
C GLU A 49 -39.55 49.38 14.96
N GLU A 50 -40.07 48.61 15.93
CA GLU A 50 -41.24 49.02 16.72
C GLU A 50 -40.94 50.26 17.59
N SER A 51 -39.69 50.46 18.04
CA SER A 51 -39.27 51.68 18.76
C SER A 51 -39.09 52.93 17.88
N LYS A 52 -39.07 52.79 16.54
CA LYS A 52 -38.96 53.93 15.61
C LYS A 52 -40.32 54.54 15.25
N ILE A 53 -41.42 53.82 15.44
CA ILE A 53 -42.77 54.21 14.99
C ILE A 53 -43.59 54.86 16.12
N ALA A 54 -43.22 54.63 17.38
CA ALA A 54 -43.76 55.34 18.53
C ALA A 54 -42.60 55.80 19.44
N PRO A 55 -42.44 57.10 19.74
CA PRO A 55 -41.41 57.52 20.68
C PRO A 55 -41.75 56.91 22.05
N LEU A 56 -40.89 56.00 22.51
CA LEU A 56 -41.02 55.37 23.82
C LEU A 56 -41.14 56.47 24.88
N GLN A 57 -42.19 56.37 25.72
CA GLN A 57 -42.33 57.24 26.88
C GLN A 57 -41.05 57.19 27.71
N GLN A 58 -40.59 58.39 28.08
CA GLN A 58 -39.32 58.63 28.74
C GLN A 58 -39.42 58.25 30.23
N ASP A 59 -39.76 57.00 30.55
CA ASP A 59 -39.85 56.54 31.93
C ASP A 59 -39.31 55.11 32.12
N SER A 60 -38.30 55.02 32.98
CA SER A 60 -37.66 53.83 33.59
C SER A 60 -37.06 52.71 32.71
N ASP A 61 -37.52 52.47 31.47
CA ASP A 61 -37.09 51.29 30.69
C ASP A 61 -35.83 51.51 29.84
N ILE A 62 -35.60 52.71 29.30
CA ILE A 62 -34.41 52.99 28.48
C ILE A 62 -33.12 52.85 29.30
N GLN A 63 -33.11 53.30 30.56
CA GLN A 63 -31.95 53.10 31.45
C GLN A 63 -31.73 51.62 31.80
N LYS A 64 -32.79 50.82 31.96
CA LYS A 64 -32.67 49.38 32.17
C LYS A 64 -32.14 48.67 30.94
N VAL A 65 -32.60 49.04 29.74
CA VAL A 65 -32.10 48.50 28.48
C VAL A 65 -30.62 48.87 28.29
N ILE A 66 -30.23 50.13 28.50
CA ILE A 66 -28.82 50.56 28.43
C ILE A 66 -27.96 49.81 29.46
N LYS A 67 -28.43 49.63 30.71
CA LYS A 67 -27.73 48.81 31.70
C LYS A 67 -27.61 47.35 31.28
N THR A 68 -28.64 46.78 30.68
CA THR A 68 -28.66 45.38 30.24
C THR A 68 -27.72 45.17 29.05
N VAL A 69 -27.73 46.09 28.09
CA VAL A 69 -26.81 46.09 26.94
C VAL A 69 -25.37 46.29 27.39
N ASN A 70 -25.09 47.25 28.30
CA ASN A 70 -23.75 47.42 28.87
C ASN A 70 -23.31 46.22 29.73
N ALA A 71 -24.24 45.47 30.32
CA ALA A 71 -23.93 44.23 31.05
C ALA A 71 -23.74 43.02 30.12
N MET A 72 -24.38 43.02 28.94
CA MET A 72 -24.24 41.96 27.93
C MET A 72 -23.04 42.16 27.01
N TYR A 73 -22.66 43.40 26.67
CA TYR A 73 -21.51 43.70 25.83
C TYR A 73 -20.20 43.02 26.29
N PRO A 74 -19.77 43.13 27.57
CA PRO A 74 -18.57 42.44 28.03
C PRO A 74 -18.71 40.90 28.01
N LYS A 75 -19.93 40.37 28.15
CA LYS A 75 -20.19 38.92 28.01
C LYS A 75 -20.05 38.45 26.57
N VAL A 76 -20.48 39.25 25.59
CA VAL A 76 -20.32 38.96 24.17
C VAL A 76 -18.84 39.04 23.77
N VAL A 77 -18.11 40.07 24.23
CA VAL A 77 -16.67 40.20 23.97
C VAL A 77 -15.88 39.03 24.57
N THR A 78 -16.18 38.64 25.81
CA THR A 78 -15.52 37.46 26.43
C THR A 78 -15.87 36.15 25.74
N LEU A 79 -17.10 36.01 25.23
CA LEU A 79 -17.49 34.86 24.42
C LEU A 79 -16.73 34.82 23.09
N GLU A 80 -16.58 35.96 22.41
CA GLU A 80 -15.87 36.08 21.15
C GLU A 80 -14.36 35.79 21.31
N ASP A 81 -13.74 36.30 22.38
CA ASP A 81 -12.35 36.01 22.73
C ASP A 81 -12.16 34.53 23.10
N SER A 82 -13.08 33.94 23.86
CA SER A 82 -13.06 32.52 24.17
C SER A 82 -13.24 31.66 22.92
N PHE A 83 -14.09 32.09 21.99
CA PHE A 83 -14.31 31.40 20.73
C PHE A 83 -13.06 31.46 19.85
N LYS A 84 -12.44 32.64 19.69
CA LYS A 84 -11.16 32.79 18.98
C LYS A 84 -10.07 31.90 19.55
N LYS A 85 -9.94 31.85 20.88
CA LYS A 85 -8.95 31.00 21.57
C LYS A 85 -9.23 29.51 21.37
N SER A 86 -10.50 29.12 21.39
CA SER A 86 -10.91 27.74 21.11
C SER A 86 -10.59 27.37 19.66
N THR A 87 -10.93 28.23 18.70
CA THR A 87 -10.64 28.01 17.26
C THR A 87 -9.15 27.90 17.01
N SER A 88 -8.31 28.76 17.59
CA SER A 88 -6.85 28.67 17.42
C SER A 88 -6.29 27.36 18.00
N SER A 89 -6.81 26.90 19.13
CA SER A 89 -6.38 25.62 19.72
C SER A 89 -6.80 24.40 18.88
N ILE A 90 -7.95 24.49 18.21
CA ILE A 90 -8.43 23.48 17.26
C ILE A 90 -7.53 23.46 16.03
N ASP A 91 -7.21 24.62 15.46
CA ASP A 91 -6.30 24.71 14.30
C ASP A 91 -4.91 24.15 14.59
N GLU A 92 -4.34 24.44 15.77
CA GLU A 92 -3.07 23.83 16.19
C GLU A 92 -3.17 22.31 16.29
N THR A 93 -4.28 21.79 16.81
CA THR A 93 -4.51 20.36 16.95
C THR A 93 -4.67 19.69 15.58
N ILE A 94 -5.42 20.31 14.67
CA ILE A 94 -5.60 19.85 13.29
C ILE A 94 -4.25 19.82 12.57
N ASN A 95 -3.43 20.87 12.71
CA ASN A 95 -2.12 20.94 12.08
C ASN A 95 -1.17 19.86 12.61
N LYS A 96 -1.17 19.61 13.92
CA LYS A 96 -0.40 18.50 14.52
C LYS A 96 -0.87 17.14 14.00
N GLN A 97 -2.19 16.92 13.95
CA GLN A 97 -2.75 15.67 13.43
C GLN A 97 -2.40 15.47 11.95
N LYS A 98 -2.48 16.53 11.15
CA LYS A 98 -2.11 16.48 9.72
C LYS A 98 -0.64 16.09 9.55
N ALA A 99 0.27 16.72 10.29
CA ALA A 99 1.70 16.38 10.22
C ALA A 99 1.97 14.92 10.63
N MET A 100 1.31 14.43 11.69
CA MET A 100 1.43 13.04 12.13
C MET A 100 0.88 12.05 11.08
N ILE A 101 -0.24 12.38 10.43
CA ILE A 101 -0.83 11.57 9.36
C ILE A 101 0.09 11.55 8.14
N GLU A 102 0.63 12.69 7.71
CA GLU A 102 1.57 12.76 6.59
C GLU A 102 2.83 11.92 6.85
N GLU A 103 3.40 12.00 8.07
CA GLU A 103 4.54 11.19 8.45
C GLU A 103 4.20 9.68 8.47
N ALA A 104 3.04 9.32 9.01
CA ALA A 104 2.58 7.93 9.04
C ALA A 104 2.34 7.37 7.62
N LEU A 105 1.72 8.16 6.73
CA LEU A 105 1.52 7.80 5.34
C LEU A 105 2.83 7.64 4.59
N LYS A 106 3.80 8.52 4.82
CA LYS A 106 5.14 8.42 4.23
C LYS A 106 5.84 7.12 4.66
N LYS A 107 5.84 6.80 5.96
CA LYS A 107 6.41 5.55 6.48
C LYS A 107 5.70 4.31 5.92
N GLN A 108 4.38 4.36 5.77
CA GLN A 108 3.62 3.28 5.14
C GLN A 108 4.00 3.12 3.66
N ALA A 109 4.12 4.21 2.90
CA ALA A 109 4.53 4.18 1.50
C ALA A 109 5.93 3.55 1.33
N GLU A 110 6.90 3.98 2.14
CA GLU A 110 8.26 3.41 2.16
C GLU A 110 8.25 1.91 2.51
N THR A 111 7.41 1.50 3.47
CA THR A 111 7.27 0.09 3.85
C THR A 111 6.64 -0.75 2.74
N ILE A 112 5.62 -0.22 2.06
CA ILE A 112 4.96 -0.89 0.93
C ILE A 112 5.94 -1.04 -0.23
N GLU A 113 6.71 0.00 -0.54
CA GLU A 113 7.70 -0.04 -1.61
C GLU A 113 8.78 -1.09 -1.33
N LYS A 114 9.30 -1.11 -0.09
CA LYS A 114 10.27 -2.13 0.34
C LYS A 114 9.68 -3.53 0.25
N PHE A 115 8.47 -3.74 0.75
CA PHE A 115 7.78 -5.02 0.68
C PHE A 115 7.57 -5.48 -0.77
N ASN A 116 7.19 -4.56 -1.66
CA ASN A 116 6.99 -4.88 -3.07
C ASN A 116 8.28 -5.36 -3.74
N LYS A 117 9.40 -4.65 -3.51
CA LYS A 117 10.72 -5.04 -4.02
C LYS A 117 11.16 -6.41 -3.49
N GLU A 118 10.97 -6.67 -2.19
CA GLU A 118 11.29 -7.96 -1.59
C GLU A 118 10.40 -9.10 -2.10
N ALA A 119 9.11 -8.84 -2.31
CA ALA A 119 8.17 -9.81 -2.85
C ALA A 119 8.51 -10.16 -4.30
N GLU A 120 8.79 -9.17 -5.14
CA GLU A 120 9.21 -9.36 -6.53
C GLU A 120 10.49 -10.21 -6.62
N ALA A 121 11.51 -9.89 -5.82
CA ALA A 121 12.75 -10.67 -5.76
C ALA A 121 12.50 -12.13 -5.34
N LYS A 122 11.61 -12.37 -4.36
CA LYS A 122 11.23 -13.73 -3.93
C LYS A 122 10.45 -14.48 -5.00
N ILE A 123 9.58 -13.81 -5.74
CA ILE A 123 8.81 -14.41 -6.84
C ILE A 123 9.77 -14.85 -7.96
N LEU A 124 10.66 -13.96 -8.39
CA LEU A 124 11.66 -14.28 -9.42
C LEU A 124 12.55 -15.44 -9.01
N LYS A 125 13.04 -15.44 -7.77
CA LYS A 125 13.83 -16.55 -7.22
C LYS A 125 13.05 -17.86 -7.20
N SER A 126 11.78 -17.83 -6.79
CA SER A 126 10.93 -19.02 -6.73
C SER A 126 10.64 -19.58 -8.13
N MET A 127 10.36 -18.70 -9.09
CA MET A 127 10.14 -19.06 -10.49
C MET A 127 11.39 -19.68 -11.11
N PHE A 128 12.57 -19.09 -10.86
CA PHE A 128 13.85 -19.64 -11.28
C PHE A 128 14.06 -21.05 -10.70
N ASN A 129 13.86 -21.23 -9.40
CA ASN A 129 14.00 -22.54 -8.75
C ASN A 129 13.03 -23.59 -9.33
N ALA A 130 11.78 -23.20 -9.61
CA ALA A 130 10.80 -24.08 -10.23
C ALA A 130 11.20 -24.50 -11.65
N LEU A 131 11.70 -23.56 -12.46
CA LEU A 131 12.21 -23.85 -13.81
C LEU A 131 13.42 -24.80 -13.74
N MET A 132 14.36 -24.55 -12.84
CA MET A 132 15.53 -25.42 -12.65
C MET A 132 15.16 -26.82 -12.16
N ALA A 133 14.15 -26.94 -11.28
CA ALA A 133 13.61 -28.23 -10.86
C ALA A 133 12.93 -28.97 -12.03
N ASN A 134 12.18 -28.26 -12.87
CA ASN A 134 11.57 -28.83 -14.07
C ASN A 134 12.63 -29.34 -15.06
N ILE A 135 13.63 -28.52 -15.37
CA ILE A 135 14.76 -28.92 -16.23
C ILE A 135 15.44 -30.17 -15.65
N ARG A 136 15.63 -30.23 -14.33
CA ARG A 136 16.24 -31.38 -13.68
C ARG A 136 15.38 -32.64 -13.87
N GLY A 137 14.05 -32.52 -13.81
CA GLY A 137 13.14 -33.63 -14.16
C GLY A 137 13.36 -34.15 -15.59
N HIS A 138 13.48 -33.26 -16.56
CA HIS A 138 13.79 -33.62 -17.95
C HIS A 138 15.17 -34.31 -18.07
N VAL A 139 16.19 -33.83 -17.33
CA VAL A 139 17.53 -34.45 -17.31
C VAL A 139 17.48 -35.87 -16.74
N LEU A 140 16.69 -36.09 -15.69
CA LEU A 140 16.48 -37.44 -15.16
C LEU A 140 15.84 -38.35 -16.21
N LYS A 141 14.85 -37.84 -16.94
CA LYS A 141 14.21 -38.58 -18.01
C LYS A 141 15.20 -38.92 -19.12
N VAL A 142 16.06 -37.98 -19.55
CA VAL A 142 17.15 -38.26 -20.49
C VAL A 142 18.01 -39.43 -19.98
N LYS A 143 18.43 -39.44 -18.71
CA LYS A 143 19.21 -40.55 -18.15
C LYS A 143 18.50 -41.89 -18.28
N VAL A 144 17.20 -41.94 -17.94
CA VAL A 144 16.39 -43.16 -18.04
C VAL A 144 16.30 -43.63 -19.50
N GLU A 145 16.05 -42.72 -20.44
CA GLU A 145 15.97 -43.04 -21.87
C GLU A 145 17.32 -43.51 -22.44
N LEU A 146 18.44 -42.92 -22.03
CA LEU A 146 19.79 -43.36 -22.42
C LEU A 146 20.08 -44.78 -21.93
N VAL A 147 19.73 -45.10 -20.68
CA VAL A 147 19.87 -46.46 -20.12
C VAL A 147 18.99 -47.46 -20.87
N ALA A 148 17.78 -47.05 -21.26
CA ALA A 148 16.87 -47.83 -22.09
C ALA A 148 17.30 -47.89 -23.59
N LYS A 149 18.40 -47.23 -23.96
CA LYS A 149 18.90 -47.09 -25.34
C LYS A 149 17.90 -46.45 -26.30
N ASN A 150 16.98 -45.64 -25.79
CA ASN A 150 16.00 -44.90 -26.57
C ASN A 150 16.57 -43.52 -26.97
N ILE A 151 17.51 -43.53 -27.92
CA ILE A 151 18.25 -42.32 -28.33
C ILE A 151 17.34 -41.24 -28.91
N GLY A 152 16.31 -41.63 -29.66
CA GLY A 152 15.34 -40.69 -30.24
C GLY A 152 14.59 -39.90 -29.17
N SER A 153 14.09 -40.57 -28.14
CA SER A 153 13.41 -39.90 -27.03
C SER A 153 14.37 -39.05 -26.21
N ALA A 154 15.57 -39.55 -25.90
CA ALA A 154 16.60 -38.79 -25.20
C ALA A 154 16.95 -37.48 -25.92
N LYS A 155 17.12 -37.51 -27.26
CA LYS A 155 17.37 -36.31 -28.07
C LYS A 155 16.23 -35.30 -28.03
N ASN A 156 14.99 -35.77 -28.15
CA ASN A 156 13.82 -34.89 -28.09
C ASN A 156 13.77 -34.17 -26.73
N GLU A 157 14.04 -34.91 -25.66
CA GLU A 157 14.07 -34.38 -24.30
C GLU A 157 15.21 -33.36 -24.10
N LEU A 158 16.40 -33.61 -24.68
CA LEU A 158 17.49 -32.63 -24.70
C LEU A 158 17.12 -31.33 -25.42
N GLY A 159 16.28 -31.41 -26.46
CA GLY A 159 15.72 -30.23 -27.12
C GLY A 159 14.80 -29.41 -26.20
N LEU A 160 13.94 -30.08 -25.44
CA LEU A 160 13.06 -29.43 -24.45
C LEU A 160 13.87 -28.76 -23.33
N ILE A 161 14.97 -29.41 -22.90
CA ILE A 161 15.88 -28.84 -21.90
C ILE A 161 16.53 -27.55 -22.41
N ASP A 162 16.97 -27.52 -23.67
CA ASP A 162 17.59 -26.33 -24.28
C ASP A 162 16.61 -25.14 -24.31
N GLU A 163 15.37 -25.37 -24.74
CA GLU A 163 14.31 -24.35 -24.72
C GLU A 163 14.00 -23.87 -23.29
N ALA A 164 13.94 -24.80 -22.33
CA ALA A 164 13.69 -24.47 -20.94
C ALA A 164 14.84 -23.64 -20.33
N PHE A 165 16.10 -23.88 -20.71
CA PHE A 165 17.22 -23.04 -20.30
C PHE A 165 17.13 -21.63 -20.87
N GLU A 166 16.69 -21.45 -22.12
CA GLU A 166 16.46 -20.11 -22.68
C GLU A 166 15.40 -19.35 -21.90
N LYS A 167 14.29 -20.02 -21.54
CA LYS A 167 13.24 -19.43 -20.68
C LYS A 167 13.77 -19.11 -19.28
N ALA A 168 14.63 -19.95 -18.72
CA ALA A 168 15.23 -19.69 -17.41
C ALA A 168 16.17 -18.48 -17.46
N LYS A 169 16.89 -18.28 -18.57
CA LYS A 169 17.85 -17.17 -18.75
C LYS A 169 17.18 -15.80 -18.74
N THR A 170 15.98 -15.67 -19.33
CA THR A 170 15.24 -14.39 -19.34
C THR A 170 14.82 -13.95 -17.94
N SER A 171 14.55 -14.91 -17.05
CA SER A 171 14.06 -14.67 -15.69
C SER A 171 15.16 -14.71 -14.61
N ALA A 172 16.40 -14.96 -15.02
CA ALA A 172 17.54 -15.14 -14.12
C ALA A 172 18.30 -13.84 -13.84
N SER A 173 18.90 -13.74 -12.64
CA SER A 173 19.91 -12.72 -12.32
C SER A 173 21.15 -12.89 -13.20
N GLU A 174 22.02 -11.88 -13.26
CA GLU A 174 23.24 -11.92 -14.08
C GLU A 174 24.16 -13.09 -13.69
N GLU A 175 24.34 -13.35 -12.38
CA GLU A 175 25.11 -14.50 -11.89
C GLU A 175 24.48 -15.82 -12.30
N SER A 176 23.16 -15.92 -12.20
CA SER A 176 22.40 -17.13 -12.54
C SER A 176 22.43 -17.41 -14.05
N ARG A 177 22.46 -16.36 -14.88
CA ARG A 177 22.60 -16.48 -16.35
C ARG A 177 23.94 -17.10 -16.74
N LYS A 178 25.03 -16.71 -16.10
CA LYS A 178 26.35 -17.30 -16.37
C LYS A 178 26.33 -18.80 -16.12
N VAL A 179 25.73 -19.23 -15.02
CA VAL A 179 25.61 -20.66 -14.71
C VAL A 179 24.72 -21.40 -15.71
N ILE A 180 23.60 -20.80 -16.14
CA ILE A 180 22.77 -21.38 -17.20
C ILE A 180 23.57 -21.58 -18.49
N GLU A 181 24.42 -20.62 -18.88
CA GLU A 181 25.26 -20.76 -20.08
C GLU A 181 26.28 -21.90 -19.96
N GLU A 182 26.89 -22.06 -18.78
CA GLU A 182 27.78 -23.19 -18.51
C GLU A 182 27.03 -24.54 -18.66
N LEU A 183 25.83 -24.65 -18.08
CA LEU A 183 24.98 -25.84 -18.20
C LEU A 183 24.54 -26.11 -19.64
N LYS A 184 24.17 -25.07 -20.40
CA LYS A 184 23.85 -25.19 -21.83
C LYS A 184 25.06 -25.66 -22.65
N GLY A 185 26.26 -25.20 -22.31
CA GLY A 185 27.50 -25.69 -22.91
C GLY A 185 27.69 -27.19 -22.69
N THR A 186 27.43 -27.69 -21.48
CA THR A 186 27.46 -29.12 -21.16
C THR A 186 26.36 -29.90 -21.91
N LEU A 187 25.14 -29.35 -21.97
CA LEU A 187 24.01 -29.93 -22.70
C LEU A 187 24.31 -30.09 -24.20
N LYS A 188 24.88 -29.06 -24.83
CA LYS A 188 25.23 -29.08 -26.25
C LYS A 188 26.24 -30.18 -26.55
N LYS A 189 27.29 -30.30 -25.74
CA LYS A 189 28.27 -31.38 -25.87
C LYS A 189 27.64 -32.76 -25.65
N ALA A 190 26.71 -32.90 -24.71
CA ALA A 190 26.00 -34.16 -24.50
C ALA A 190 25.13 -34.54 -25.70
N LYS A 191 24.54 -33.56 -26.39
CA LYS A 191 23.76 -33.75 -27.61
C LYS A 191 24.63 -34.14 -28.80
N GLU A 192 25.85 -33.61 -28.91
CA GLU A 192 26.84 -34.00 -29.93
C GLU A 192 27.32 -35.43 -29.72
N ASP A 193 27.64 -35.79 -28.47
CA ASP A 193 28.17 -37.12 -28.13
C ASP A 193 27.11 -38.23 -28.23
N ILE A 194 25.81 -37.93 -28.17
CA ILE A 194 24.75 -38.95 -28.12
C ILE A 194 24.74 -39.89 -29.34
N ASP A 195 25.22 -39.42 -30.49
CA ASP A 195 25.32 -40.19 -31.74
C ASP A 195 26.69 -40.84 -31.96
N ILE A 196 27.72 -40.33 -31.27
CA ILE A 196 29.13 -40.66 -31.50
C ILE A 196 29.64 -41.61 -30.42
N ASP A 197 29.38 -41.27 -29.16
CA ASP A 197 29.88 -41.94 -27.96
C ASP A 197 28.82 -41.85 -26.85
N LEU A 198 27.96 -42.87 -26.79
CA LEU A 198 26.89 -42.97 -25.81
C LEU A 198 27.40 -42.95 -24.35
N PRO A 199 28.49 -43.67 -23.98
CA PRO A 199 29.13 -43.49 -22.68
C PRO A 199 29.54 -42.05 -22.36
N ALA A 200 30.17 -41.33 -23.29
CA ALA A 200 30.54 -39.93 -23.09
C ALA A 200 29.32 -39.03 -22.89
N ALA A 201 28.26 -39.23 -23.69
CA ALA A 201 26.99 -38.53 -23.52
C ALA A 201 26.39 -38.77 -22.12
N SER A 202 26.36 -40.03 -21.66
CA SER A 202 25.87 -40.39 -20.33
C SER A 202 26.64 -39.66 -19.22
N ASN A 203 27.98 -39.65 -19.30
CA ASN A 203 28.83 -38.96 -18.33
C ASN A 203 28.56 -37.44 -18.27
N ARG A 204 28.28 -36.80 -19.41
CA ARG A 204 27.93 -35.37 -19.44
C ARG A 204 26.55 -35.09 -18.87
N ILE A 205 25.58 -35.98 -19.12
CA ILE A 205 24.25 -35.86 -18.50
C ILE A 205 24.33 -36.05 -16.99
N ASP A 206 25.19 -36.95 -16.51
CA ASP A 206 25.47 -37.11 -15.08
C ASP A 206 26.10 -35.84 -14.49
N LEU A 207 27.10 -35.26 -15.16
CA LEU A 207 27.69 -34.00 -14.75
C LEU A 207 26.63 -32.88 -14.66
N LEU A 208 25.79 -32.75 -15.69
CA LEU A 208 24.73 -31.76 -15.74
C LEU A 208 23.73 -31.95 -14.59
N TRP A 209 23.34 -33.19 -14.30
CA TRP A 209 22.51 -33.53 -13.13
C TRP A 209 23.15 -33.09 -11.80
N HIS A 210 24.46 -33.35 -11.63
CA HIS A 210 25.19 -32.99 -10.43
C HIS A 210 25.31 -31.47 -10.23
N GLU A 211 25.64 -30.74 -11.30
CA GLU A 211 25.75 -29.28 -11.26
C GLU A 211 24.40 -28.61 -10.97
N MET A 212 23.33 -29.08 -11.61
CA MET A 212 21.97 -28.63 -11.32
C MET A 212 21.56 -28.92 -9.87
N SER A 213 21.92 -30.10 -9.35
CA SER A 213 21.64 -30.46 -7.96
C SER A 213 22.40 -29.60 -6.96
N LYS A 214 23.58 -29.10 -7.32
CA LYS A 214 24.36 -28.16 -6.50
C LYS A 214 23.72 -26.77 -6.51
N LEU A 215 23.19 -26.33 -7.65
CA LEU A 215 22.48 -25.04 -7.76
C LEU A 215 21.21 -25.02 -6.92
N LEU A 216 20.38 -26.06 -7.03
CA LEU A 216 19.13 -26.15 -6.27
C LEU A 216 19.34 -26.30 -4.76
N ARG A 217 20.50 -26.80 -4.31
CA ARG A 217 20.84 -26.90 -2.88
C ARG A 217 21.39 -25.60 -2.28
N LYS A 218 21.92 -24.71 -3.11
CA LYS A 218 22.44 -23.40 -2.69
C LYS A 218 21.39 -22.29 -2.76
N ALA A 219 20.28 -22.53 -3.46
CA ALA A 219 19.18 -21.60 -3.62
C ALA A 219 18.21 -21.65 -2.44
#